data_AF-A0A963SJG1-F1
#
_entry.id   AF-A0A963SJG1-F1
#
_cell.length_a   1.000
_cell.length_b   1.000
_cell.length_c   1.000
_cell.angle_alpha   90.00
_cell.angle_beta   90.00
_cell.angle_gamma   90.00
#
_symmetry.space_group_name_H-M   'P 1'
#
loop_
_entity.id
_entity.type
_entity.pdbx_description
1 polymer ?
#
loop_
_entity_poly.entity_id
_entity_poly.type
_entity_poly.pdbx_seq_one_letter_code
_entity_poly.pdbx_strand_id
1 'polypeptide(L)' 'AMAKRLATDSGSNVVNNALQLFGGYGYLKEYPIERFWRDLRVHSILEGTNQVMRMIVGRDLLRQ' A
#
# COMPACT_ATOMS: atom_id res chain seq x y z
N ALA A 1 7.38 8.85 -9.37
CA ALA A 1 7.13 7.40 -9.43
C ALA A 1 7.66 6.63 -8.21
N MET A 2 8.93 6.81 -7.83
CA MET A 2 9.55 6.09 -6.69
C MET A 2 8.80 6.28 -5.36
N ALA A 3 8.53 7.54 -4.96
CA ALA A 3 7.87 7.87 -3.69
C ALA A 3 6.50 7.21 -3.55
N LYS A 4 5.65 7.33 -4.58
CA LYS A 4 4.31 6.74 -4.58
C LYS A 4 4.35 5.22 -4.38
N ARG A 5 5.18 4.52 -5.17
CA ARG A 5 5.34 3.07 -5.05
C ARG A 5 5.78 2.68 -3.64
N LEU A 6 6.81 3.36 -3.13
CA LEU A 6 7.36 3.07 -1.80
C LEU A 6 6.32 3.30 -0.70
N ALA A 7 5.67 4.47 -0.69
CA ALA A 7 4.71 4.83 0.34
C ALA A 7 3.49 3.89 0.36
N THR A 8 2.99 3.49 -0.82
CA THR A 8 1.82 2.61 -0.91
C THR A 8 2.16 1.16 -0.56
N ASP A 9 3.27 0.60 -1.06
CA ASP A 9 3.74 -0.74 -0.67
C ASP A 9 4.00 -0.79 0.85
N SER A 10 4.67 0.23 1.40
CA SER A 10 5.00 0.29 2.83
C SER A 10 3.77 0.49 3.71
N GLY A 11 2.88 1.42 3.32
CA GLY A 11 1.64 1.69 4.05
C GLY A 11 0.76 0.45 4.15
N SER A 12 0.56 -0.26 3.04
CA SER A 12 -0.18 -1.53 3.04
C SER A 12 0.46 -2.58 3.95
N ASN A 13 1.79 -2.73 3.94
CA ASN A 13 2.48 -3.68 4.83
C ASN A 13 2.33 -3.32 6.31
N VAL A 14 2.50 -2.04 6.65
CA VAL A 14 2.39 -1.55 8.03
C VAL A 14 0.98 -1.81 8.57
N VAL A 15 -0.05 -1.48 7.80
CA VAL A 15 -1.43 -1.65 8.25
C VAL A 15 -1.84 -3.11 8.30
N ASN A 16 -1.31 -3.96 7.40
CA ASN A 16 -1.51 -5.40 7.49
C ASN A 16 -0.90 -5.99 8.77
N ASN A 17 0.31 -5.58 9.13
CA ASN A 17 0.94 -5.99 10.38
C ASN A 17 0.18 -5.48 11.60
N ALA A 18 -0.27 -4.22 11.57
CA ALA A 18 -1.09 -3.67 12.63
C ALA A 18 -2.40 -4.44 12.79
N LEU A 19 -3.11 -4.78 11.71
CA LEU A 19 -4.32 -5.62 11.77
C LEU A 19 -4.03 -6.96 12.44
N GLN A 20 -2.91 -7.61 12.09
CA GLN A 20 -2.50 -8.88 12.70
C GLN A 20 -2.29 -8.78 14.22
N LEU A 21 -1.77 -7.65 14.72
CA LEU A 21 -1.57 -7.41 16.16
C LEU A 21 -2.89 -7.26 16.92
N PHE A 22 -3.94 -6.75 16.28
CA PHE A 22 -5.28 -6.70 16.87
C PHE A 22 -5.98 -8.08 16.88
N GLY A 23 -5.43 -9.09 16.18
CA GLY A 23 -6.03 -10.41 16.07
C GLY A 23 -7.44 -10.36 15.46
N GLY A 24 -8.35 -11.20 15.94
CA GLY A 24 -9.73 -11.24 15.45
C GLY A 24 -10.50 -9.94 15.64
N TYR A 25 -10.19 -9.17 16.69
CA TYR A 25 -10.80 -7.86 16.93
C TYR A 25 -10.47 -6.85 15.83
N GLY A 26 -9.29 -6.97 15.22
CA GLY A 26 -8.86 -6.10 14.12
C GLY A 26 -9.69 -6.24 12.85
N TYR A 27 -10.54 -7.26 12.76
CA TYR A 27 -11.45 -7.48 11.65
C TYR A 27 -12.88 -6.95 11.90
N LEU A 28 -13.16 -6.51 13.14
CA LEU A 28 -14.44 -5.97 13.54
C LEU A 28 -14.48 -4.44 13.30
N LYS A 29 -15.65 -3.91 12.91
CA LYS A 29 -15.82 -2.49 12.57
C LYS A 29 -15.69 -1.55 13.77
N GLU A 30 -15.77 -2.09 14.98
CA GLU A 30 -15.55 -1.39 16.24
C GLU A 30 -14.10 -0.91 16.39
N TYR A 31 -13.15 -1.57 15.71
CA TYR A 31 -11.74 -1.18 15.70
C TYR A 31 -11.39 -0.49 14.38
N PRO A 32 -10.77 0.71 14.41
CA PRO A 32 -10.56 1.51 13.20
C PRO A 32 -9.55 0.90 12.21
N ILE A 33 -8.81 -0.14 12.62
CA ILE A 33 -7.72 -0.73 11.84
C ILE A 33 -8.20 -1.38 10.54
N GLU A 34 -9.37 -2.03 10.56
CA GLU A 34 -9.95 -2.66 9.37
C GLU A 34 -10.20 -1.65 8.25
N ARG A 35 -10.63 -0.43 8.62
CA ARG A 35 -10.90 0.65 7.69
C ARG A 35 -9.61 1.11 7.02
N PHE A 36 -8.54 1.35 7.79
CA PHE A 36 -7.25 1.73 7.21
C PHE A 36 -6.72 0.65 6.26
N TRP A 37 -6.90 -0.63 6.61
CA TRP A 37 -6.46 -1.75 5.76
C TRP A 37 -7.19 -1.77 4.42
N ARG A 38 -8.51 -1.57 4.44
CA ARG A 38 -9.32 -1.47 3.22
C ARG A 38 -8.99 -0.23 2.40
N ASP A 39 -8.91 0.94 3.03
CA ASP A 39 -8.73 2.21 2.33
C ASP A 39 -7.38 2.27 1.61
N LEU A 40 -6.31 1.77 2.24
CA LEU A 40 -4.98 1.75 1.63
C LEU A 40 -4.88 0.86 0.39
N ARG A 41 -5.76 -0.15 0.25
CA ARG A 41 -5.71 -1.08 -0.88
C ARG A 41 -5.81 -0.37 -2.23
N VAL A 42 -6.61 0.69 -2.29
CA VAL A 42 -6.90 1.41 -3.54
C VAL A 42 -5.68 2.18 -4.07
N HIS A 43 -4.77 2.61 -3.19
CA HIS A 43 -3.62 3.42 -3.59
C HIS A 43 -2.58 2.65 -4.41
N SER A 44 -2.57 1.32 -4.31
CA SER A 44 -1.78 0.45 -5.18
C SER A 44 -2.31 0.35 -6.62
N ILE A 45 -3.52 0.85 -6.87
CA ILE A 45 -4.24 0.73 -8.16
C ILE A 45 -4.41 2.10 -8.84
N LEU A 46 -5.00 3.07 -8.13
CA LEU A 46 -5.32 4.40 -8.69
C LEU A 46 -4.08 5.25 -8.93
N GLU A 47 -4.16 6.28 -9.78
CA GLU A 47 -3.05 7.17 -10.16
C GLU A 47 -1.84 6.42 -10.75
N GLY A 48 -2.09 5.26 -11.37
CA GLY A 48 -1.10 4.33 -11.91
C GLY A 48 -0.68 3.25 -10.92
N THR A 49 -0.85 1.98 -11.29
CA THR A 49 -0.53 0.85 -10.42
C THR A 49 0.94 0.83 -9.97
N ASN A 50 1.25 0.12 -8.88
CA ASN A 50 2.64 0.00 -8.42
C ASN A 50 3.57 -0.67 -9.45
N GLN A 51 3.02 -1.53 -10.32
CA GLN A 51 3.71 -2.14 -11.45
C GLN A 51 4.04 -1.09 -12.53
N VAL A 52 3.10 -0.18 -12.83
CA VAL A 52 3.36 0.95 -13.73
C VAL A 52 4.44 1.86 -13.14
N MET A 53 4.41 2.13 -11.84
CA MET A 53 5.46 2.92 -11.18
C MET A 53 6.83 2.24 -11.27
N ARG A 54 6.91 0.91 -11.12
CA ARG A 54 8.16 0.14 -11.35
C ARG A 54 8.64 0.26 -12.79
N MET A 55 7.74 0.15 -13.77
CA MET A 55 8.08 0.31 -15.18
C MET A 55 8.65 1.70 -15.47
N ILE A 56 8.02 2.76 -14.95
CA ILE A 56 8.49 4.15 -15.13
C ILE A 56 9.89 4.31 -14.54
N VAL A 57 10.10 3.83 -13.31
CA VAL A 57 11.42 3.90 -12.63
C VAL A 57 12.47 3.10 -13.40
N GLY A 58 12.15 1.87 -13.84
CA GLY A 58 13.08 1.04 -14.61
C GLY A 58 13.47 1.68 -15.94
N ARG A 59 12.53 2.30 -16.65
CA ARG A 59 12.82 3.04 -17.89
C ARG A 59 13.73 4.26 -17.64
N ASP A 60 13.54 4.96 -16.54
CA ASP A 60 14.35 6.12 -16.17
C ASP A 60 15.80 5.71 -15.84
N LEU A 61 15.97 4.61 -15.10
CA LEU A 61 17.28 4.05 -14.79
C LEU A 61 18.07 3.60 -16.03
N LEU A 62 17.39 3.08 -17.06
CA LEU A 62 18.03 2.63 -18.31
C LEU A 62 18.32 3.75 -19.32
N ARG A 63 17.84 4.97 -19.06
CA ARG A 63 18.09 6.16 -19.89
C ARG A 63 19.34 6.93 -19.46
N GLN A 64 19.90 6.61 -18.30
CA GLN A 64 21.18 7.08 -17.81
C GLN A 64 22.30 6.26 -18.43
#